data_AF-A0A371LPG1-F1
#
_entry.id   AF-A0A371LPG1-F1
#
_cell.length_a   1.000
_cell.length_b   1.000
_cell.length_c   1.000
_cell.angle_alpha   90.00
_cell.angle_beta   90.00
_cell.angle_gamma   90.00
#
_symmetry.space_group_name_H-M   'P 1'
#
loop_
_entity.id
_entity.type
_entity.pdbx_description
1 polymer ?
#
loop_
_entity_poly.entity_id
_entity_poly.type
_entity_poly.pdbx_seq_one_letter_code
_entity_poly.pdbx_strand_id
1 'polypeptide(L)'
;MSHVATAPHETRGNLLYKEYEDSPYWAVRQLYNHVEGGLSKLEVEIPRYEEDGTETWTVSLGFHESGLSPSKHDTVSTLLEYDIQAYGEGRRKFPICIQPRLAWDDENRPGTVPASLGRATNVKLQNTVNIELDEIPHLIREILRAVCQKVGFDWSRRYFTETPHEYSAITQHERYLRLDREMARKLVRSDGVFMKLFMLVADQEGSHVVYDSNNEKIVGYNHQLRLDRKAVEQISKHSRHRPRGMQYKHYHPEHVRKESKGDPLYNPKFGALYKKNLNQDQAVAWSDRHDLVADLEEKMMNILEWADIPSKPGHWFVEDDHFVPEESDRNIAFWDDPTPEIEASQESIIIRTLQELEDSDRDVLQYVARADGGTVDEAAKETGWSESTVYRVLQRLSGLLDCDNRVVSWVSSKMAQQVREITSITEDVVESNARLVENVLSVDPRDLERSGRALQNWLNRYGAEVVQGMDDRSKRVKIRVRSILSDAKSKKGEYLPEVLDNGYSAWCDAGLDASRFYNAIVVYDQAYGPSQSTVANQYLR
;
A
#
# COMPACT_ATOMS: atom_id res chain seq x y z
N MET A 1 -8.21 13.82 13.14
CA MET A 1 -7.16 13.49 14.14
C MET A 1 -5.86 14.04 13.57
N SER A 2 -4.97 14.61 14.40
CA SER A 2 -3.65 15.07 13.94
C SER A 2 -2.76 13.89 13.53
N HIS A 3 -1.97 14.04 12.48
CA HIS A 3 -1.00 13.02 12.01
C HIS A 3 0.25 13.68 11.43
N VAL A 4 1.32 12.90 11.18
CA VAL A 4 2.58 13.41 10.63
C VAL A 4 2.46 13.70 9.13
N ALA A 5 3.06 14.79 8.68
CA ALA A 5 3.17 15.12 7.26
C ALA A 5 4.09 14.13 6.54
N THR A 6 3.68 13.62 5.39
CA THR A 6 4.55 12.81 4.53
C THR A 6 5.39 13.68 3.60
N ALA A 7 6.50 13.17 3.07
CA ALA A 7 7.35 13.86 2.09
C ALA A 7 7.24 13.25 0.68
N PRO A 8 7.43 14.02 -0.40
CA PRO A 8 7.42 13.49 -1.77
C PRO A 8 8.72 12.70 -2.03
N HIS A 9 8.63 11.60 -2.78
CA HIS A 9 9.81 10.82 -3.15
C HIS A 9 10.02 10.75 -4.66
N GLU A 10 9.11 10.17 -5.44
CA GLU A 10 9.25 10.02 -6.88
C GLU A 10 7.96 10.37 -7.62
N THR A 11 8.06 11.14 -8.71
CA THR A 11 6.91 11.47 -9.57
C THR A 11 7.24 11.24 -11.05
N ARG A 12 6.26 10.70 -11.79
CA ARG A 12 6.27 10.58 -13.25
C ARG A 12 4.93 10.98 -13.83
N GLY A 13 4.93 11.57 -15.01
CA GLY A 13 3.71 12.13 -15.59
C GLY A 13 3.96 12.91 -16.86
N ASN A 14 2.90 13.56 -17.33
CA ASN A 14 2.91 14.41 -18.52
C ASN A 14 2.14 15.69 -18.20
N LEU A 15 2.79 16.84 -18.41
CA LEU A 15 2.18 18.16 -18.30
C LEU A 15 2.01 18.74 -19.70
N LEU A 16 0.77 19.02 -20.07
CA LEU A 16 0.42 19.51 -21.40
C LEU A 16 0.16 21.00 -21.37
N TYR A 17 0.80 21.74 -22.28
CA TYR A 17 0.63 23.18 -22.43
C TYR A 17 0.08 23.46 -23.83
N LYS A 18 -1.17 23.96 -23.90
CA LYS A 18 -1.89 24.18 -25.17
C LYS A 18 -2.00 25.65 -25.58
N GLU A 19 -1.94 26.58 -24.63
CA GLU A 19 -2.20 28.01 -24.89
C GLU A 19 -1.42 28.57 -26.08
N TYR A 20 -0.15 28.18 -26.21
CA TYR A 20 0.75 28.59 -27.31
C TYR A 20 1.04 27.46 -28.30
N GLU A 21 0.16 26.46 -28.36
CA GLU A 21 0.32 25.26 -29.18
C GLU A 21 1.69 24.59 -28.95
N ASP A 22 2.44 24.31 -30.01
CA ASP A 22 3.79 23.76 -30.00
C ASP A 22 4.89 24.84 -30.09
N SER A 23 4.54 26.13 -30.03
CA SER A 23 5.53 27.21 -30.05
C SER A 23 6.57 27.10 -28.92
N PRO A 24 6.20 26.72 -27.67
CA PRO A 24 7.20 26.49 -26.62
C PRO A 24 8.20 25.39 -26.98
N TYR A 25 7.77 24.29 -27.60
CA TYR A 25 8.67 23.25 -28.10
C TYR A 25 9.67 23.79 -29.13
N TRP A 26 9.20 24.58 -30.10
CA TRP A 26 10.08 25.17 -31.12
C TRP A 26 11.05 26.21 -30.54
N ALA A 27 10.66 26.94 -29.49
CA ALA A 27 11.55 27.84 -28.77
C ALA A 27 12.65 27.07 -28.03
N VAL A 28 12.34 25.92 -27.42
CA VAL A 28 13.35 25.04 -26.82
C VAL A 28 14.31 24.52 -27.88
N ARG A 29 13.84 24.14 -29.06
CA ARG A 29 14.73 23.79 -30.18
C ARG A 29 15.70 24.91 -30.54
N GLN A 30 15.21 26.16 -30.60
CA GLN A 30 16.05 27.31 -30.90
C GLN A 30 17.09 27.56 -29.79
N LEU A 31 16.71 27.38 -28.51
CA LEU A 31 17.65 27.39 -27.40
C LEU A 31 18.76 26.34 -27.60
N TYR A 32 18.41 25.11 -27.95
CA TYR A 32 19.39 24.04 -28.19
C TYR A 32 20.32 24.36 -29.37
N ASN A 33 19.80 24.94 -30.44
CA ASN A 33 20.65 25.42 -31.56
C ASN A 33 21.59 26.55 -31.11
N HIS A 34 21.12 27.45 -30.25
CA HIS A 34 21.91 28.56 -29.70
C HIS A 34 23.07 28.06 -28.82
N VAL A 35 22.88 26.94 -28.12
CA VAL A 35 23.92 26.32 -27.27
C VAL A 35 24.64 25.16 -27.97
N GLU A 36 24.64 25.13 -29.30
CA GLU A 36 25.36 24.13 -30.12
C GLU A 36 25.01 22.67 -29.79
N GLY A 37 23.76 22.41 -29.42
CA GLY A 37 23.22 21.07 -29.18
C GLY A 37 23.22 20.63 -27.72
N GLY A 38 23.83 21.36 -26.79
CA GLY A 38 23.69 20.99 -25.38
C GLY A 38 24.57 21.76 -24.42
N LEU A 39 24.29 21.57 -23.13
CA LEU A 39 25.06 22.16 -22.05
C LEU A 39 25.22 21.14 -20.93
N SER A 40 26.32 21.22 -20.20
CA SER A 40 26.52 20.38 -19.03
C SER A 40 26.90 21.25 -17.84
N LYS A 41 26.32 20.93 -16.68
CA LYS A 41 26.66 21.56 -15.39
C LYS A 41 26.57 23.09 -15.37
N LEU A 42 25.51 23.65 -15.93
CA LEU A 42 25.20 25.08 -15.80
C LEU A 42 24.56 25.36 -14.44
N GLU A 43 25.19 26.19 -13.64
CA GLU A 43 24.62 26.64 -12.35
C GLU A 43 23.67 27.84 -12.57
N VAL A 44 22.47 27.72 -12.03
CA VAL A 44 21.42 28.75 -12.07
C VAL A 44 20.78 28.93 -10.69
N GLU A 45 20.38 30.15 -10.38
CA GLU A 45 19.63 30.48 -9.15
C GLU A 45 18.14 30.49 -9.45
N ILE A 46 17.38 29.69 -8.71
CA ILE A 46 15.93 29.53 -8.88
C ILE A 46 15.22 30.06 -7.62
N PRO A 47 14.25 30.98 -7.72
CA PRO A 47 13.42 31.36 -6.58
C PRO A 47 12.74 30.15 -5.96
N ARG A 48 12.65 30.08 -4.63
CA ARG A 48 11.93 28.99 -3.97
C ARG A 48 10.41 29.12 -4.18
N TYR A 49 9.72 27.99 -4.26
CA TYR A 49 8.26 27.97 -4.38
C TYR A 49 7.62 28.29 -3.04
N GLU A 50 6.79 29.34 -2.98
CA GLU A 50 6.07 29.79 -1.76
C GLU A 50 6.95 30.12 -0.55
N GLU A 51 8.27 30.24 -0.74
CA GLU A 51 9.26 30.59 0.27
C GLU A 51 10.13 31.76 -0.20
N ASP A 52 10.70 32.51 0.75
CA ASP A 52 11.65 33.57 0.44
C ASP A 52 13.04 32.98 0.10
N GLY A 53 13.72 33.60 -0.87
CA GLY A 53 15.09 33.25 -1.25
C GLY A 53 15.21 32.46 -2.55
N THR A 54 16.42 31.97 -2.80
CA THR A 54 16.76 31.16 -3.99
C THR A 54 17.42 29.84 -3.60
N GLU A 55 17.45 28.93 -4.55
CA GLU A 55 18.16 27.67 -4.50
C GLU A 55 19.03 27.55 -5.75
N THR A 56 20.27 27.09 -5.57
CA THR A 56 21.17 26.83 -6.70
C THR A 56 20.84 25.48 -7.33
N TRP A 57 20.61 25.47 -8.64
CA TRP A 57 20.38 24.26 -9.43
C TRP A 57 21.50 24.07 -10.46
N THR A 58 21.99 22.84 -10.57
CA THR A 58 22.91 22.42 -11.64
C THR A 58 22.11 21.80 -12.78
N VAL A 59 22.12 22.43 -13.96
CA VAL A 59 21.33 22.04 -15.13
C VAL A 59 22.22 21.48 -16.24
N SER A 60 21.78 20.39 -16.87
CA SER A 60 22.36 19.83 -18.09
C SER A 60 21.27 19.66 -19.15
N LEU A 61 21.60 19.99 -20.39
CA LEU A 61 20.72 19.94 -21.56
C LEU A 61 21.26 18.88 -22.52
N GLY A 62 20.41 17.91 -22.86
CA GLY A 62 20.65 16.90 -23.89
C GLY A 62 19.42 16.75 -24.80
N PHE A 63 19.56 16.01 -25.89
CA PHE A 63 18.44 15.70 -26.77
C PHE A 63 18.64 14.35 -27.45
N HIS A 64 17.56 13.79 -27.97
CA HIS A 64 17.57 12.57 -28.78
C HIS A 64 16.55 12.65 -29.90
N GLU A 65 16.67 11.79 -30.91
CA GLU A 65 15.67 11.70 -31.98
C GLU A 65 14.34 11.20 -31.41
N SER A 66 13.26 11.91 -31.76
CA SER A 66 11.91 11.48 -31.42
C SER A 66 11.50 10.31 -32.33
N GLY A 67 10.70 9.39 -31.80
CA GLY A 67 9.99 8.39 -32.61
C GLY A 67 8.81 8.95 -33.42
N LEU A 68 8.65 10.28 -33.45
CA LEU A 68 7.54 11.01 -34.05
C LEU A 68 7.93 11.63 -35.41
N SER A 69 7.05 11.52 -36.40
CA SER A 69 7.28 12.01 -37.78
C SER A 69 6.77 13.44 -37.98
N PRO A 70 7.59 14.44 -38.33
CA PRO A 70 7.16 15.84 -38.49
C PRO A 70 5.89 16.05 -39.32
N SER A 71 5.15 17.14 -39.06
CA SER A 71 3.98 17.52 -39.86
C SER A 71 4.38 17.89 -41.29
N LYS A 72 3.46 17.80 -42.25
CA LYS A 72 3.69 18.24 -43.65
C LYS A 72 4.04 19.73 -43.77
N HIS A 73 3.71 20.53 -42.75
CA HIS A 73 3.99 21.96 -42.71
C HIS A 73 5.28 22.29 -41.94
N ASP A 74 5.89 21.30 -41.28
CA ASP A 74 7.13 21.50 -40.55
C ASP A 74 8.30 21.53 -41.55
N THR A 75 9.29 22.38 -41.28
CA THR A 75 10.47 22.53 -42.15
C THR A 75 11.57 21.53 -41.86
N VAL A 76 11.31 20.52 -41.02
CA VAL A 76 12.28 19.53 -40.57
C VAL A 76 11.94 18.13 -41.06
N SER A 77 12.98 17.33 -41.28
CA SER A 77 12.85 15.91 -41.64
C SER A 77 12.68 14.98 -40.43
N THR A 78 13.18 15.39 -39.26
CA THR A 78 13.10 14.63 -38.01
C THR A 78 12.80 15.56 -36.84
N LEU A 79 12.05 15.05 -35.85
CA LEU A 79 11.81 15.73 -34.58
C LEU A 79 12.80 15.26 -33.53
N LEU A 80 13.11 16.14 -32.59
CA LEU A 80 13.98 15.84 -31.45
C LEU A 80 13.16 15.97 -30.18
N GLU A 81 13.59 15.26 -29.14
CA GLU A 81 13.09 15.41 -27.78
C GLU A 81 14.18 16.01 -26.92
N TYR A 82 13.84 17.04 -26.13
CA TYR A 82 14.82 17.84 -25.40
C TYR A 82 14.81 17.47 -23.92
N ASP A 83 15.88 16.83 -23.47
CA ASP A 83 16.09 16.40 -22.09
C ASP A 83 16.73 17.51 -21.26
N ILE A 84 16.07 17.89 -20.17
CA ILE A 84 16.58 18.84 -19.20
C ILE A 84 16.76 18.09 -17.88
N GLN A 85 18.01 18.01 -17.42
CA GLN A 85 18.40 17.34 -16.18
C GLN A 85 18.84 18.40 -15.19
N ALA A 86 18.02 18.68 -14.17
CA ALA A 86 18.38 19.64 -13.14
C ALA A 86 18.53 18.96 -11.76
N TYR A 87 19.57 19.35 -11.02
CA TYR A 87 19.87 18.84 -9.69
C TYR A 87 19.92 20.01 -8.70
N GLY A 88 19.06 19.96 -7.68
CA GLY A 88 18.95 20.97 -6.63
C GLY A 88 19.59 20.50 -5.32
N GLU A 89 19.37 21.28 -4.27
CA GLU A 89 19.86 20.97 -2.93
C GLU A 89 19.20 19.69 -2.38
N GLY A 90 19.82 19.08 -1.36
CA GLY A 90 19.29 17.91 -0.68
C GLY A 90 19.19 16.62 -1.53
N ARG A 91 19.67 16.60 -2.79
CA ARG A 91 19.46 15.51 -3.79
C ARG A 91 18.11 15.56 -4.51
N ARG A 92 17.51 16.74 -4.61
CA ARG A 92 16.35 16.99 -5.48
C ARG A 92 16.76 16.79 -6.93
N LYS A 93 15.94 16.06 -7.69
CA LYS A 93 16.21 15.75 -9.11
C LYS A 93 15.00 16.14 -9.94
N PHE A 94 15.23 16.91 -10.98
CA PHE A 94 14.19 17.36 -11.89
C PHE A 94 14.51 17.02 -13.35
N PRO A 95 14.50 15.71 -13.72
CA PRO A 95 14.61 15.27 -15.09
C PRO A 95 13.27 15.41 -15.83
N ILE A 96 13.24 16.26 -16.84
CA ILE A 96 12.09 16.43 -17.73
C ILE A 96 12.51 16.28 -19.18
N CYS A 97 11.55 15.89 -20.03
CA CYS A 97 11.72 15.87 -21.47
C CYS A 97 10.62 16.69 -22.13
N ILE A 98 11.01 17.65 -22.98
CA ILE A 98 10.09 18.49 -23.74
C ILE A 98 9.88 17.87 -25.10
N GLN A 99 8.64 17.47 -25.37
CA GLN A 99 8.21 16.78 -26.57
C GLN A 99 7.19 17.64 -27.33
N PRO A 100 7.22 17.63 -28.67
CA PRO A 100 6.17 18.24 -29.44
C PRO A 100 4.91 17.40 -29.28
N ARG A 101 3.75 18.04 -29.25
CA ARG A 101 2.50 17.36 -29.55
C ARG A 101 1.90 17.99 -30.78
N LEU A 102 1.86 17.22 -31.83
CA LEU A 102 1.42 17.69 -33.12
C LEU A 102 0.01 17.15 -33.38
N ALA A 103 -0.83 17.98 -34.01
CA ALA A 103 -2.19 17.62 -34.38
C ALA A 103 -2.12 16.60 -35.52
N TRP A 104 -1.95 15.32 -35.20
CA TRP A 104 -1.77 14.28 -36.21
C TRP A 104 -2.86 13.23 -36.22
N ASP A 105 -3.12 12.85 -37.46
CA ASP A 105 -3.89 11.77 -38.06
C ASP A 105 -3.10 10.43 -38.11
N ASP A 106 -1.95 10.34 -37.43
CA ASP A 106 -0.98 9.23 -37.53
C ASP A 106 -1.26 8.07 -36.54
N GLU A 107 -0.91 6.84 -36.96
CA GLU A 107 -0.98 5.60 -36.18
C GLU A 107 -0.04 5.61 -34.96
N ASN A 108 0.96 6.50 -34.95
CA ASN A 108 1.96 6.66 -33.88
C ASN A 108 1.53 7.61 -32.75
N ARG A 109 0.26 8.04 -32.72
CA ARG A 109 -0.27 8.90 -31.65
C ARG A 109 -0.25 8.16 -30.29
N PRO A 110 0.36 8.73 -29.23
CA PRO A 110 0.25 8.15 -27.88
C PRO A 110 -1.23 8.04 -27.44
N GLY A 111 -1.69 6.81 -27.20
CA GLY A 111 -3.10 6.51 -26.92
C GLY A 111 -3.68 7.16 -25.66
N THR A 112 -2.83 7.70 -24.79
CA THR A 112 -3.22 8.32 -23.51
C THR A 112 -3.86 9.70 -23.65
N VAL A 113 -3.92 10.29 -24.86
CA VAL A 113 -4.45 11.65 -24.98
C VAL A 113 -5.32 11.87 -26.23
N PRO A 114 -6.49 12.54 -26.10
CA PRO A 114 -7.48 12.56 -27.18
C PRO A 114 -7.02 13.35 -28.40
N ALA A 115 -7.51 12.94 -29.57
CA ALA A 115 -7.21 13.56 -30.86
C ALA A 115 -7.72 15.02 -30.92
N SER A 116 -8.77 15.34 -30.17
CA SER A 116 -9.38 16.68 -30.08
C SER A 116 -8.48 17.75 -29.44
N LEU A 117 -7.35 17.38 -28.81
CA LEU A 117 -6.49 18.40 -28.19
C LEU A 117 -5.84 19.32 -29.23
N GLY A 118 -5.48 18.82 -30.41
CA GLY A 118 -4.70 19.56 -31.41
C GLY A 118 -3.22 19.68 -31.04
N ARG A 119 -2.56 20.76 -31.52
CA ARG A 119 -1.15 21.06 -31.24
C ARG A 119 -0.96 21.52 -29.79
N ALA A 120 0.11 21.06 -29.16
CA ALA A 120 0.49 21.44 -27.81
C ALA A 120 1.98 21.15 -27.58
N THR A 121 2.50 21.55 -26.42
CA THR A 121 3.80 21.12 -25.93
C THR A 121 3.60 20.16 -24.76
N ASN A 122 4.25 19.00 -24.79
CA ASN A 122 4.26 18.06 -23.67
C ASN A 122 5.56 18.20 -22.89
N VAL A 123 5.45 18.28 -21.56
CA VAL A 123 6.58 18.14 -20.65
C VAL A 123 6.41 16.82 -19.91
N LYS A 124 7.18 15.82 -20.33
CA LYS A 124 7.23 14.50 -19.71
C LYS A 124 8.11 14.56 -18.47
N LEU A 125 7.51 14.28 -17.32
CA LEU A 125 8.22 14.11 -16.05
C LEU A 125 8.81 12.69 -16.04
N GLN A 126 10.14 12.57 -16.10
CA GLN A 126 10.81 11.27 -16.22
C GLN A 126 10.82 10.52 -14.89
N ASN A 127 11.59 11.00 -13.92
CA ASN A 127 11.63 10.51 -12.53
C ASN A 127 12.03 11.69 -11.65
N THR A 128 11.09 12.59 -11.39
CA THR A 128 11.35 13.75 -10.53
C THR A 128 11.36 13.29 -9.07
N VAL A 129 12.38 13.72 -8.32
CA VAL A 129 12.70 13.17 -7.00
C VAL A 129 12.73 14.27 -5.95
N ASN A 130 12.02 14.06 -4.84
CA ASN A 130 11.92 14.96 -3.68
C ASN A 130 11.42 16.38 -4.04
N ILE A 131 10.39 16.46 -4.87
CA ILE A 131 9.78 17.73 -5.32
C ILE A 131 8.26 17.58 -5.17
N GLU A 132 7.61 18.56 -4.54
CA GLU A 132 6.15 18.58 -4.38
C GLU A 132 5.45 18.82 -5.72
N LEU A 133 4.24 18.27 -5.88
CA LEU A 133 3.55 18.31 -7.17
C LEU A 133 3.24 19.76 -7.62
N ASP A 134 2.89 20.64 -6.68
CA ASP A 134 2.59 22.06 -6.98
C ASP A 134 3.83 22.87 -7.37
N GLU A 135 5.00 22.44 -6.92
CA GLU A 135 6.27 23.09 -7.26
C GLU A 135 6.74 22.76 -8.69
N ILE A 136 6.31 21.62 -9.25
CA ILE A 136 6.78 21.16 -10.56
C ILE A 136 6.55 22.19 -11.69
N PRO A 137 5.34 22.77 -11.89
CA PRO A 137 5.14 23.81 -12.91
C PRO A 137 6.00 25.05 -12.69
N HIS A 138 6.23 25.43 -11.43
CA HIS A 138 7.12 26.54 -11.08
C HIS A 138 8.56 26.25 -11.52
N LEU A 139 9.10 25.08 -11.19
CA LEU A 139 10.46 24.69 -11.57
C LEU A 139 10.66 24.63 -13.09
N ILE A 140 9.68 24.11 -13.86
CA ILE A 140 9.76 24.12 -15.34
C ILE A 140 10.00 25.53 -15.85
N ARG A 141 9.17 26.47 -15.36
CA ARG A 141 9.19 27.86 -15.80
C ARG A 141 10.48 28.55 -15.41
N GLU A 142 10.89 28.46 -14.14
CA GLU A 142 12.05 29.20 -13.64
C GLU A 142 13.38 28.61 -14.14
N ILE A 143 13.51 27.28 -14.25
CA ILE A 143 14.74 26.66 -14.80
C ILE A 143 14.95 27.10 -16.24
N LEU A 144 13.93 27.02 -17.10
CA LEU A 144 14.06 27.44 -18.50
C LEU A 144 14.41 28.92 -18.62
N ARG A 145 13.77 29.78 -17.81
CA ARG A 145 14.08 31.22 -17.79
C ARG A 145 15.51 31.50 -17.35
N ALA A 146 15.95 30.89 -16.27
CA ALA A 146 17.28 31.12 -15.71
C ALA A 146 18.38 30.60 -16.66
N VAL A 147 18.17 29.43 -17.28
CA VAL A 147 19.07 28.90 -18.32
C VAL A 147 19.15 29.88 -19.49
N CYS A 148 18.01 30.30 -20.05
CA CYS A 148 17.98 31.24 -21.19
C CYS A 148 18.67 32.56 -20.86
N GLN A 149 18.40 33.13 -19.68
CA GLN A 149 19.05 34.35 -19.22
C GLN A 149 20.57 34.18 -19.10
N LYS A 150 21.02 33.04 -18.55
CA LYS A 150 22.44 32.74 -18.36
C LYS A 150 23.20 32.60 -19.68
N VAL A 151 22.56 32.05 -20.71
CA VAL A 151 23.16 31.85 -22.04
C VAL A 151 22.89 32.99 -23.03
N GLY A 152 22.16 34.03 -22.59
CA GLY A 152 21.80 35.17 -23.42
C GLY A 152 20.80 34.85 -24.54
N PHE A 153 19.94 33.85 -24.36
CA PHE A 153 18.88 33.50 -25.30
C PHE A 153 17.60 34.28 -24.99
N ASP A 154 17.00 34.89 -26.02
CA ASP A 154 15.74 35.63 -25.87
C ASP A 154 14.56 34.67 -25.66
N TRP A 155 14.09 34.58 -24.43
CA TRP A 155 13.03 33.66 -24.02
C TRP A 155 11.72 34.37 -23.72
N SER A 156 10.64 33.90 -24.35
CA SER A 156 9.30 34.41 -24.06
C SER A 156 8.90 34.08 -22.62
N ARG A 157 8.71 35.13 -21.81
CA ARG A 157 8.26 34.99 -20.41
C ARG A 157 6.86 34.40 -20.29
N ARG A 158 6.09 34.27 -21.38
CA ARG A 158 4.73 33.72 -21.38
C ARG A 158 4.69 32.20 -21.39
N TYR A 159 5.75 31.55 -21.87
CA TYR A 159 5.79 30.10 -21.94
C TYR A 159 5.83 29.47 -20.54
N PHE A 160 5.06 28.38 -20.37
CA PHE A 160 4.94 27.62 -19.12
C PHE A 160 4.48 28.45 -17.91
N THR A 161 3.73 29.54 -18.14
CA THR A 161 3.18 30.36 -17.04
C THR A 161 1.82 29.91 -16.55
N GLU A 162 1.04 29.25 -17.41
CA GLU A 162 -0.31 28.78 -17.08
C GLU A 162 -0.32 27.42 -16.39
N THR A 163 -1.45 27.15 -15.72
CA THR A 163 -1.78 25.82 -15.22
C THR A 163 -1.75 24.81 -16.38
N PRO A 164 -1.11 23.63 -16.20
CA PRO A 164 -1.16 22.56 -17.19
C PRO A 164 -2.60 22.22 -17.60
N HIS A 165 -2.80 21.86 -18.86
CA HIS A 165 -4.10 21.51 -19.42
C HIS A 165 -4.75 20.34 -18.65
N GLU A 166 -6.08 20.24 -18.65
CA GLU A 166 -6.85 19.19 -17.96
C GLU A 166 -6.51 17.73 -18.35
N TYR A 167 -5.82 17.52 -19.48
CA TYR A 167 -5.36 16.20 -19.92
C TYR A 167 -3.95 15.86 -19.44
N SER A 168 -3.34 16.76 -18.67
CA SER A 168 -2.11 16.47 -17.95
C SER A 168 -2.39 15.36 -16.93
N ALA A 169 -1.43 14.46 -16.75
CA ALA A 169 -1.67 13.26 -15.97
C ALA A 169 -0.42 12.80 -15.21
N ILE A 170 -0.66 12.25 -14.03
CA ILE A 170 0.30 11.61 -13.14
C ILE A 170 0.23 10.11 -13.39
N THR A 171 1.36 9.52 -13.75
CA THR A 171 1.46 8.07 -14.01
C THR A 171 2.08 7.31 -12.84
N GLN A 172 2.85 8.02 -12.01
CA GLN A 172 3.46 7.50 -10.80
C GLN A 172 3.65 8.64 -9.80
N HIS A 173 3.32 8.43 -8.53
CA HIS A 173 3.65 9.36 -7.44
C HIS A 173 3.87 8.58 -6.14
N GLU A 174 4.99 8.85 -5.46
CA GLU A 174 5.36 8.24 -4.18
C GLU A 174 5.46 9.29 -3.09
N ARG A 175 4.86 9.00 -1.93
CA ARG A 175 5.12 9.71 -0.67
C ARG A 175 5.75 8.78 0.33
N TYR A 176 6.54 9.32 1.25
CA TYR A 176 7.26 8.53 2.23
C TYR A 176 7.34 9.20 3.60
N LEU A 177 7.64 8.36 4.58
CA LEU A 177 8.06 8.69 5.93
C LEU A 177 9.35 7.93 6.21
N ARG A 178 10.15 8.41 7.15
CA ARG A 178 11.27 7.64 7.68
C ARG A 178 10.96 7.23 9.11
N LEU A 179 10.93 5.91 9.31
CA LEU A 179 10.52 5.31 10.57
C LEU A 179 11.75 4.88 11.36
N ASP A 180 11.71 5.03 12.68
CA ASP A 180 12.65 4.34 13.54
C ASP A 180 12.70 2.85 13.17
N ARG A 181 13.92 2.30 13.08
CA ARG A 181 14.14 0.94 12.56
C ARG A 181 13.41 -0.13 13.37
N GLU A 182 13.26 0.01 14.69
CA GLU A 182 12.56 -0.97 15.51
C GLU A 182 11.05 -0.89 15.31
N MET A 183 10.49 0.32 15.17
CA MET A 183 9.08 0.51 14.82
C MET A 183 8.77 -0.04 13.42
N ALA A 184 9.64 0.24 12.44
CA ALA A 184 9.46 -0.20 11.06
C ALA A 184 9.40 -1.73 10.92
N ARG A 185 10.05 -2.50 11.82
CA ARG A 185 9.95 -3.97 11.84
C ARG A 185 8.52 -4.47 12.04
N LYS A 186 7.62 -3.69 12.64
CA LYS A 186 6.20 -4.07 12.76
C LYS A 186 5.49 -4.18 11.41
N LEU A 187 6.04 -3.53 10.37
CA LEU A 187 5.49 -3.61 9.01
C LEU A 187 5.88 -4.92 8.30
N VAL A 188 7.12 -5.36 8.48
CA VAL A 188 7.80 -6.34 7.61
C VAL A 188 8.20 -7.67 8.26
N ARG A 189 8.03 -7.80 9.59
CA ARG A 189 8.19 -9.10 10.27
C ARG A 189 7.18 -10.12 9.74
N SER A 190 7.37 -11.40 10.06
CA SER A 190 6.51 -12.48 9.58
C SER A 190 5.03 -12.29 9.94
N ASP A 191 4.74 -11.77 11.13
CA ASP A 191 3.41 -11.40 11.61
C ASP A 191 3.07 -9.91 11.38
N GLY A 192 3.86 -9.24 10.53
CA GLY A 192 3.74 -7.81 10.25
C GLY A 192 2.56 -7.49 9.35
N VAL A 193 2.16 -6.21 9.34
CA VAL A 193 0.96 -5.77 8.60
C VAL A 193 1.04 -6.07 7.10
N PHE A 194 2.24 -6.04 6.49
CA PHE A 194 2.38 -6.35 5.07
C PHE A 194 2.01 -7.81 4.76
N MET A 195 2.50 -8.76 5.56
CA MET A 195 2.21 -10.16 5.38
C MET A 195 0.73 -10.46 5.66
N LYS A 196 0.17 -9.87 6.73
CA LYS A 196 -1.26 -10.01 7.05
C LYS A 196 -2.16 -9.55 5.91
N LEU A 197 -1.92 -8.33 5.39
CA LEU A 197 -2.68 -7.80 4.27
C LEU A 197 -2.52 -8.67 3.03
N PHE A 198 -1.28 -9.09 2.71
CA PHE A 198 -1.03 -10.02 1.60
C PHE A 198 -1.87 -11.29 1.72
N MET A 199 -1.78 -12.01 2.84
CA MET A 199 -2.48 -13.28 3.05
C MET A 199 -4.01 -13.15 2.99
N LEU A 200 -4.56 -11.98 3.32
CA LEU A 200 -6.01 -11.76 3.33
C LEU A 200 -6.58 -11.37 1.97
N VAL A 201 -5.81 -10.66 1.15
CA VAL A 201 -6.27 -10.14 -0.14
C VAL A 201 -5.70 -10.87 -1.36
N ALA A 202 -4.64 -11.67 -1.21
CA ALA A 202 -3.96 -12.31 -2.34
C ALA A 202 -4.84 -13.31 -3.10
N ASP A 203 -5.72 -14.01 -2.39
CA ASP A 203 -6.51 -15.10 -2.97
C ASP A 203 -7.92 -14.65 -3.41
N GLN A 204 -8.10 -13.36 -3.72
CA GLN A 204 -9.39 -12.85 -4.20
C GLN A 204 -9.47 -12.86 -5.73
N GLU A 205 -10.59 -13.38 -6.24
CA GLU A 205 -10.83 -13.50 -7.67
C GLU A 205 -10.70 -12.15 -8.41
N GLY A 206 -9.82 -12.15 -9.40
CA GLY A 206 -9.54 -10.99 -10.25
C GLY A 206 -8.84 -9.84 -9.53
N SER A 207 -8.26 -10.08 -8.35
CA SER A 207 -7.23 -9.23 -7.76
C SER A 207 -5.84 -9.71 -8.16
N HIS A 208 -4.88 -8.79 -8.26
CA HIS A 208 -3.48 -9.10 -8.47
C HIS A 208 -2.65 -8.43 -7.37
N VAL A 209 -2.21 -9.27 -6.43
CA VAL A 209 -1.43 -8.85 -5.27
C VAL A 209 -0.06 -9.50 -5.32
N VAL A 210 0.99 -8.72 -5.03
CA VAL A 210 2.36 -9.23 -4.98
C VAL A 210 3.03 -8.78 -3.70
N TYR A 211 3.58 -9.73 -2.95
CA TYR A 211 4.49 -9.45 -1.86
C TYR A 211 5.90 -9.90 -2.24
N ASP A 212 6.81 -8.93 -2.32
CA ASP A 212 8.22 -9.14 -2.65
C ASP A 212 9.06 -8.80 -1.41
N SER A 213 9.85 -9.76 -0.93
CA SER A 213 10.68 -9.61 0.27
C SER A 213 12.15 -9.87 -0.03
N ASN A 214 12.97 -8.83 0.08
CA ASN A 214 14.42 -8.95 0.02
C ASN A 214 15.00 -8.71 1.42
N ASN A 215 15.72 -9.71 1.91
CA ASN A 215 16.39 -9.72 3.21
C ASN A 215 17.93 -9.93 3.11
N GLU A 216 18.51 -9.84 1.91
CA GLU A 216 19.90 -10.25 1.66
C GLU A 216 20.94 -9.46 2.47
N LYS A 217 20.67 -8.16 2.73
CA LYS A 217 21.58 -7.28 3.50
C LYS A 217 21.18 -7.13 4.97
N ILE A 218 19.88 -7.10 5.24
CA ILE A 218 19.28 -7.02 6.58
C ILE A 218 17.83 -7.51 6.48
N VAL A 219 17.27 -8.04 7.56
CA VAL A 219 15.83 -8.33 7.63
C VAL A 219 15.04 -7.04 7.41
N GLY A 220 14.12 -7.05 6.46
CA GLY A 220 13.39 -5.88 6.01
C GLY A 220 14.16 -4.99 5.03
N TYR A 221 15.25 -5.48 4.38
CA TYR A 221 16.07 -4.63 3.51
C TYR A 221 15.25 -3.91 2.42
N ASN A 222 14.43 -4.64 1.65
CA ASN A 222 13.49 -4.07 0.71
C ASN A 222 12.26 -4.98 0.58
N HIS A 223 11.15 -4.58 1.21
CA HIS A 223 9.89 -5.30 1.16
C HIS A 223 8.86 -4.44 0.45
N GLN A 224 8.10 -5.04 -0.46
CA GLN A 224 7.13 -4.36 -1.28
C GLN A 224 5.82 -5.14 -1.28
N LEU A 225 4.74 -4.49 -0.85
CA LEU A 225 3.38 -5.00 -0.97
C LEU A 225 2.69 -4.22 -2.08
N ARG A 226 2.40 -4.88 -3.21
CA ARG A 226 1.69 -4.30 -4.35
C ARG A 226 0.25 -4.81 -4.33
N LEU A 227 -0.69 -3.89 -4.19
CA LEU A 227 -2.11 -4.14 -4.21
C LEU A 227 -2.68 -3.48 -5.45
N ASP A 228 -3.37 -4.22 -6.29
CA ASP A 228 -4.16 -3.62 -7.35
C ASP A 228 -5.38 -2.88 -6.77
N ARG A 229 -6.14 -2.24 -7.66
CA ARG A 229 -7.32 -1.48 -7.26
C ARG A 229 -8.34 -2.30 -6.47
N LYS A 230 -8.62 -3.55 -6.85
CA LYS A 230 -9.61 -4.39 -6.17
C LYS A 230 -9.16 -4.79 -4.77
N ALA A 231 -7.89 -5.15 -4.60
CA ALA A 231 -7.34 -5.44 -3.28
C ALA A 231 -7.42 -4.20 -2.35
N VAL A 232 -7.13 -3.01 -2.89
CA VAL A 232 -7.29 -1.76 -2.13
C VAL A 232 -8.74 -1.46 -1.78
N GLU A 233 -9.70 -1.73 -2.68
CA GLU A 233 -11.15 -1.58 -2.40
C GLU A 233 -11.59 -2.35 -1.15
N GLN A 234 -11.01 -3.51 -0.88
CA GLN A 234 -11.38 -4.32 0.29
C GLN A 234 -10.84 -3.79 1.60
N ILE A 235 -9.60 -3.30 1.61
CA ILE A 235 -8.94 -2.81 2.84
C ILE A 235 -9.22 -1.33 3.10
N SER A 236 -9.83 -0.62 2.15
CA SER A 236 -10.11 0.82 2.27
C SER A 236 -11.57 1.17 2.01
N LYS A 237 -12.51 0.28 2.37
CA LYS A 237 -13.97 0.48 2.23
C LYS A 237 -14.48 1.78 2.85
N HIS A 238 -13.82 2.25 3.91
CA HIS A 238 -14.16 3.48 4.64
C HIS A 238 -13.35 4.70 4.22
N SER A 239 -12.44 4.55 3.24
CA SER A 239 -11.68 5.67 2.69
C SER A 239 -12.61 6.64 1.96
N ARG A 240 -12.32 7.93 2.08
CA ARG A 240 -13.08 8.99 1.38
C ARG A 240 -12.63 9.17 -0.06
N HIS A 241 -11.47 8.63 -0.39
CA HIS A 241 -10.87 8.72 -1.71
C HIS A 241 -11.30 7.56 -2.58
N ARG A 242 -11.23 7.79 -3.90
CA ARG A 242 -11.46 6.69 -4.84
C ARG A 242 -10.40 5.62 -4.62
N PRO A 243 -10.78 4.33 -4.66
CA PRO A 243 -9.83 3.25 -4.53
C PRO A 243 -8.84 3.28 -5.70
N ARG A 244 -7.56 3.35 -5.36
CA ARG A 244 -6.45 3.28 -6.31
C ARG A 244 -5.54 2.15 -5.87
N GLY A 245 -5.13 1.30 -6.81
CA GLY A 245 -4.06 0.33 -6.58
C GLY A 245 -2.77 1.03 -6.17
N MET A 246 -2.10 0.47 -5.17
CA MET A 246 -0.96 1.07 -4.50
C MET A 246 0.13 0.05 -4.24
N GLN A 247 1.35 0.55 -4.15
CA GLN A 247 2.51 -0.20 -3.73
C GLN A 247 3.07 0.41 -2.44
N TYR A 248 3.02 -0.34 -1.35
CA TYR A 248 3.72 -0.02 -0.12
C TYR A 248 5.14 -0.54 -0.19
N LYS A 249 6.10 0.28 0.25
CA LYS A 249 7.52 -0.04 0.23
C LYS A 249 8.11 0.20 1.61
N HIS A 250 8.77 -0.80 2.16
CA HIS A 250 9.68 -0.64 3.28
C HIS A 250 11.10 -0.86 2.75
N TYR A 251 11.97 0.13 2.83
CA TYR A 251 13.32 -0.01 2.27
C TYR A 251 14.41 0.66 3.09
N HIS A 252 15.54 -0.02 3.17
CA HIS A 252 16.81 0.54 3.59
C HIS A 252 17.59 1.08 2.38
N PRO A 253 18.42 2.12 2.57
CA PRO A 253 19.31 2.61 1.52
C PRO A 253 20.31 1.52 1.11
N GLU A 254 20.84 1.65 -0.11
CA GLU A 254 21.73 0.66 -0.75
C GLU A 254 22.89 0.23 0.17
N HIS A 255 23.47 1.19 0.90
CA HIS A 255 24.49 0.94 1.90
C HIS A 255 23.89 1.01 3.30
N VAL A 256 23.43 -0.13 3.81
CA VAL A 256 22.82 -0.24 5.15
C VAL A 256 23.82 0.19 6.23
N ARG A 257 23.42 1.14 7.09
CA ARG A 257 24.23 1.56 8.23
C ARG A 257 24.13 0.54 9.37
N LYS A 258 25.28 0.18 9.94
CA LYS A 258 25.35 -0.75 11.08
C LYS A 258 24.97 -0.09 12.41
N GLU A 259 25.27 1.20 12.55
CA GLU A 259 25.03 1.98 13.77
C GLU A 259 24.31 3.28 13.41
N SER A 260 23.47 3.76 14.32
CA SER A 260 22.68 4.97 14.11
C SER A 260 23.59 6.20 14.03
N LYS A 261 24.50 6.43 15.00
CA LYS A 261 25.43 7.59 15.07
C LYS A 261 24.84 8.95 14.62
N GLY A 262 23.52 9.13 14.71
CA GLY A 262 22.83 10.31 14.20
C GLY A 262 22.67 10.38 12.67
N ASP A 263 23.06 9.35 11.91
CA ASP A 263 22.81 9.23 10.47
C ASP A 263 21.37 8.72 10.25
N PRO A 264 20.46 9.54 9.70
CA PRO A 264 19.08 9.13 9.46
C PRO A 264 18.98 7.97 8.47
N LEU A 265 19.99 7.75 7.62
CA LEU A 265 20.04 6.62 6.68
C LEU A 265 20.22 5.26 7.38
N TYR A 266 20.45 5.23 8.69
CA TYR A 266 20.25 4.03 9.49
C TYR A 266 18.79 3.55 9.47
N ASN A 267 17.85 4.47 9.49
CA ASN A 267 16.44 4.16 9.60
C ASN A 267 15.83 3.89 8.21
N PRO A 268 14.95 2.89 8.05
CA PRO A 268 14.30 2.62 6.78
C PRO A 268 13.25 3.69 6.44
N LYS A 269 12.92 3.78 5.14
CA LYS A 269 11.76 4.53 4.68
C LYS A 269 10.56 3.61 4.52
N PHE A 270 9.40 4.10 4.90
CA PHE A 270 8.11 3.54 4.55
C PHE A 270 7.44 4.48 3.54
N GLY A 271 7.12 3.99 2.35
CA GLY A 271 6.50 4.78 1.30
C GLY A 271 5.27 4.11 0.71
N ALA A 272 4.31 4.92 0.26
CA ALA A 272 3.20 4.49 -0.57
C ALA A 272 3.36 5.09 -1.97
N LEU A 273 3.25 4.23 -2.96
CA LEU A 273 3.42 4.55 -4.36
C LEU A 273 2.13 4.25 -5.13
N TYR A 274 1.57 5.28 -5.74
CA TYR A 274 0.61 5.11 -6.82
C TYR A 274 1.34 4.81 -8.13
N LYS A 275 0.89 3.79 -8.88
CA LYS A 275 1.42 3.47 -10.20
C LYS A 275 0.29 3.05 -11.13
N LYS A 276 0.22 3.65 -12.32
CA LYS A 276 -0.88 3.41 -13.27
C LYS A 276 -1.10 1.93 -13.63
N ASN A 277 -0.04 1.12 -13.66
CA ASN A 277 -0.14 -0.30 -14.03
C ASN A 277 -0.87 -1.15 -12.96
N LEU A 278 -0.91 -0.70 -11.70
CA LEU A 278 -1.73 -1.30 -10.64
C LEU A 278 -3.21 -0.87 -10.73
N ASN A 279 -3.52 0.00 -11.69
CA ASN A 279 -4.79 0.69 -11.86
C ASN A 279 -5.33 0.50 -13.28
N GLN A 280 -5.11 -0.66 -13.91
CA GLN A 280 -5.57 -0.94 -15.29
C GLN A 280 -5.08 0.11 -16.30
N ASP A 281 -3.83 0.56 -16.13
CA ASP A 281 -3.18 1.62 -16.91
C ASP A 281 -3.86 2.99 -16.88
N GLN A 282 -4.80 3.20 -15.94
CA GLN A 282 -5.41 4.51 -15.69
C GLN A 282 -4.41 5.40 -14.95
N ALA A 283 -4.15 6.60 -15.48
CA ALA A 283 -3.38 7.65 -14.85
C ALA A 283 -4.29 8.59 -14.04
N VAL A 284 -3.76 9.31 -13.06
CA VAL A 284 -4.51 10.35 -12.31
C VAL A 284 -4.42 11.67 -13.08
N ALA A 285 -5.54 12.37 -13.26
CA ALA A 285 -5.52 13.71 -13.84
C ALA A 285 -4.71 14.67 -12.96
N TRP A 286 -3.96 15.59 -13.55
CA TRP A 286 -3.16 16.56 -12.79
C TRP A 286 -4.01 17.48 -11.90
N SER A 287 -5.27 17.72 -12.29
CA SER A 287 -6.26 18.42 -11.45
C SER A 287 -6.51 17.72 -10.12
N ASP A 288 -6.40 16.38 -10.09
CA ASP A 288 -6.72 15.54 -8.95
C ASP A 288 -5.48 15.24 -8.08
N ARG A 289 -4.37 15.96 -8.31
CA ARG A 289 -3.09 15.73 -7.62
C ARG A 289 -3.18 15.88 -6.11
N HIS A 290 -4.00 16.81 -5.61
CA HIS A 290 -4.21 16.99 -4.18
C HIS A 290 -4.98 15.84 -3.56
N ASP A 291 -5.99 15.33 -4.27
CA ASP A 291 -6.72 14.12 -3.87
C ASP A 291 -5.79 12.90 -3.84
N LEU A 292 -4.90 12.75 -4.82
CA LEU A 292 -3.89 11.68 -4.84
C LEU A 292 -2.92 11.77 -3.65
N VAL A 293 -2.44 12.96 -3.32
CA VAL A 293 -1.55 13.17 -2.16
C VAL A 293 -2.26 12.84 -0.85
N ALA A 294 -3.50 13.32 -0.68
CA ALA A 294 -4.31 13.03 0.50
C ALA A 294 -4.62 11.52 0.62
N ASP A 295 -4.93 10.87 -0.51
CA ASP A 295 -5.19 9.43 -0.59
C ASP A 295 -4.00 8.57 -0.18
N LEU A 296 -2.80 8.90 -0.69
CA LEU A 296 -1.56 8.22 -0.31
C LEU A 296 -1.26 8.40 1.18
N GLU A 297 -1.37 9.63 1.68
CA GLU A 297 -1.11 9.93 3.10
C GLU A 297 -2.13 9.24 4.01
N GLU A 298 -3.42 9.32 3.68
CA GLU A 298 -4.51 8.66 4.42
C GLU A 298 -4.23 7.16 4.57
N LYS A 299 -3.94 6.47 3.47
CA LYS A 299 -3.69 5.02 3.49
C LYS A 299 -2.38 4.66 4.19
N MET A 300 -1.34 5.47 4.05
CA MET A 300 -0.10 5.29 4.83
C MET A 300 -0.37 5.35 6.33
N MET A 301 -1.10 6.36 6.80
CA MET A 301 -1.38 6.52 8.23
C MET A 301 -2.23 5.39 8.78
N ASN A 302 -3.22 4.91 8.03
CA ASN A 302 -4.03 3.77 8.46
C ASN A 302 -3.19 2.49 8.58
N ILE A 303 -2.27 2.23 7.65
CA ILE A 303 -1.35 1.09 7.78
C ILE A 303 -0.44 1.20 9.00
N LEU A 304 0.03 2.40 9.33
CA LEU A 304 0.80 2.61 10.55
C LEU A 304 -0.03 2.28 11.79
N GLU A 305 -1.27 2.75 11.86
CA GLU A 305 -2.17 2.47 12.98
C GLU A 305 -2.49 0.97 13.10
N TRP A 306 -2.72 0.26 12.00
CA TRP A 306 -2.93 -1.21 12.02
C TRP A 306 -1.67 -1.98 12.43
N ALA A 307 -0.49 -1.38 12.25
CA ALA A 307 0.78 -1.92 12.72
C ALA A 307 1.11 -1.51 14.17
N ASP A 308 0.20 -0.83 14.88
CA ASP A 308 0.45 -0.21 16.20
C ASP A 308 1.68 0.71 16.19
N ILE A 309 1.86 1.49 15.11
CA ILE A 309 2.83 2.57 15.01
C ILE A 309 2.06 3.89 15.09
N PRO A 310 2.36 4.78 16.06
CA PRO A 310 1.62 6.02 16.19
C PRO A 310 1.75 6.91 14.94
N SER A 311 0.62 7.43 14.46
CA SER A 311 0.60 8.33 13.28
C SER A 311 0.96 9.78 13.58
N LYS A 312 0.98 10.20 14.85
CA LYS A 312 1.33 11.58 15.26
C LYS A 312 2.83 11.83 15.20
N PRO A 313 3.29 13.08 15.00
CA PRO A 313 4.69 13.46 15.20
C PRO A 313 5.30 12.90 16.50
N GLY A 314 6.51 12.36 16.44
CA GLY A 314 7.17 11.76 17.60
C GLY A 314 8.47 11.03 17.24
N HIS A 315 9.08 10.42 18.26
CA HIS A 315 10.41 9.78 18.17
C HIS A 315 10.46 8.51 17.29
N TRP A 316 9.30 7.99 16.88
CA TRP A 316 9.18 6.88 15.92
C TRP A 316 9.34 7.33 14.47
N PHE A 317 9.41 8.65 14.22
CA PHE A 317 9.81 9.24 12.95
C PHE A 317 11.21 9.86 13.05
N VAL A 318 11.99 9.75 11.99
CA VAL A 318 13.37 10.25 11.95
C VAL A 318 13.51 11.23 10.81
N GLU A 319 13.81 12.48 11.14
CA GLU A 319 14.04 13.55 10.16
C GLU A 319 15.19 13.19 9.20
N ASP A 320 15.07 13.60 7.94
CA ASP A 320 16.15 13.57 6.97
C ASP A 320 16.14 14.82 6.09
N ASP A 321 17.02 14.89 5.08
CA ASP A 321 17.17 16.04 4.19
C ASP A 321 15.86 16.54 3.51
N HIS A 322 14.78 15.73 3.50
CA HIS A 322 13.50 16.08 2.86
C HIS A 322 12.24 15.73 3.67
N PHE A 323 12.37 14.93 4.72
CA PHE A 323 11.27 14.56 5.57
C PHE A 323 11.48 15.16 6.95
N VAL A 324 10.56 16.04 7.35
CA VAL A 324 10.49 16.61 8.69
C VAL A 324 9.25 16.06 9.37
N PRO A 325 9.34 15.47 10.58
CA PRO A 325 8.22 14.85 11.26
C PRO A 325 7.33 15.89 11.95
N GLU A 326 6.70 16.76 11.16
CA GLU A 326 5.77 17.79 11.62
C GLU A 326 4.31 17.35 11.45
N GLU A 327 3.39 18.06 12.08
CA GLU A 327 1.96 17.80 11.93
C GLU A 327 1.52 18.18 10.51
N SER A 328 0.78 17.29 9.85
CA SER A 328 0.20 17.55 8.53
C SER A 328 -0.92 18.57 8.64
N ASP A 329 -0.98 19.47 7.66
CA ASP A 329 -2.10 20.40 7.45
C ASP A 329 -3.31 19.72 6.80
N ARG A 330 -3.14 18.50 6.28
CA ARG A 330 -4.19 17.75 5.59
C ARG A 330 -5.14 17.10 6.59
N ASN A 331 -6.40 16.96 6.21
CA ASN A 331 -7.39 16.24 7.02
C ASN A 331 -7.72 14.88 6.38
N ILE A 332 -7.23 13.81 6.99
CA ILE A 332 -7.44 12.43 6.53
C ILE A 332 -8.41 11.68 7.44
N ALA A 333 -9.03 10.62 6.92
CA ALA A 333 -9.83 9.69 7.70
C ALA A 333 -8.95 8.59 8.33
N PHE A 334 -9.30 8.20 9.55
CA PHE A 334 -8.79 6.99 10.19
C PHE A 334 -9.94 6.00 10.32
N TRP A 335 -9.68 4.74 10.00
CA TRP A 335 -10.63 3.64 10.17
C TRP A 335 -9.97 2.45 10.87
N ASP A 336 -10.82 1.55 11.34
CA ASP A 336 -10.37 0.37 12.04
C ASP A 336 -9.68 -0.60 11.09
N ASP A 337 -8.81 -1.43 11.66
CA ASP A 337 -8.11 -2.48 10.92
C ASP A 337 -9.15 -3.41 10.26
N PRO A 338 -9.20 -3.49 8.91
CA PRO A 338 -10.18 -4.32 8.20
C PRO A 338 -9.81 -5.80 8.26
N THR A 339 -8.60 -6.16 8.70
CA THR A 339 -8.11 -7.55 8.66
C THR A 339 -8.97 -8.54 9.45
N PRO A 340 -9.48 -8.22 10.66
CA PRO A 340 -10.35 -9.13 11.42
C PRO A 340 -11.71 -9.33 10.73
N GLU A 341 -12.28 -8.29 10.13
CA GLU A 341 -13.55 -8.39 9.39
C GLU A 341 -13.40 -9.24 8.12
N ILE A 342 -12.31 -9.03 7.37
CA ILE A 342 -12.01 -9.82 6.18
C ILE A 342 -11.80 -11.29 6.55
N GLU A 343 -11.05 -11.56 7.62
CA GLU A 343 -10.83 -12.92 8.13
C GLU A 343 -12.13 -13.58 8.60
N ALA A 344 -12.94 -12.88 9.41
CA ALA A 344 -14.23 -13.39 9.87
C ALA A 344 -15.20 -13.64 8.71
N SER A 345 -15.20 -12.79 7.68
CA SER A 345 -16.00 -13.01 6.47
C SER A 345 -15.54 -14.25 5.70
N GLN A 346 -14.23 -14.49 5.61
CA GLN A 346 -13.68 -15.71 4.98
C GLN A 346 -14.05 -16.96 5.79
N GLU A 347 -13.91 -16.90 7.12
CA GLU A 347 -14.26 -17.99 8.03
C GLU A 347 -15.78 -18.27 8.02
N SER A 348 -16.61 -17.23 7.94
CA SER A 348 -18.07 -17.35 7.81
C SER A 348 -18.48 -18.16 6.58
N ILE A 349 -17.82 -17.90 5.45
CA ILE A 349 -18.09 -18.63 4.20
C ILE A 349 -17.77 -20.11 4.42
N ILE A 350 -16.62 -20.40 5.02
CA ILE A 350 -16.22 -21.78 5.33
C ILE A 350 -17.24 -22.44 6.26
N ILE A 351 -17.60 -21.81 7.39
CA ILE A 351 -18.53 -22.39 8.37
C ILE A 351 -19.91 -22.63 7.76
N ARG A 352 -20.46 -21.66 7.02
CA ARG A 352 -21.76 -21.83 6.36
C ARG A 352 -21.71 -22.97 5.35
N THR A 353 -20.65 -23.03 4.53
CA THR A 353 -20.47 -24.14 3.59
C THR A 353 -20.32 -25.48 4.32
N LEU A 354 -19.62 -25.54 5.46
CA LEU A 354 -19.45 -26.74 6.29
C LEU A 354 -20.77 -27.21 6.94
N GLN A 355 -21.63 -26.29 7.35
CA GLN A 355 -22.95 -26.58 7.94
C GLN A 355 -23.95 -27.12 6.91
N GLU A 356 -23.80 -26.74 5.65
CA GLU A 356 -24.64 -27.16 4.53
C GLU A 356 -24.13 -28.44 3.84
N LEU A 357 -23.04 -29.07 4.32
CA LEU A 357 -22.45 -30.26 3.69
C LEU A 357 -23.31 -31.51 3.83
N GLU A 358 -23.59 -32.16 2.70
CA GLU A 358 -24.00 -33.55 2.63
C GLU A 358 -22.80 -34.49 2.85
N ASP A 359 -23.05 -35.78 3.12
CA ASP A 359 -21.98 -36.79 3.29
C ASP A 359 -21.02 -36.84 2.09
N SER A 360 -21.58 -36.74 0.88
CA SER A 360 -20.79 -36.65 -0.36
C SER A 360 -19.93 -35.39 -0.46
N ASP A 361 -20.36 -34.27 0.13
CA ASP A 361 -19.58 -33.04 0.14
C ASP A 361 -18.40 -33.16 1.12
N ARG A 362 -18.62 -33.79 2.28
CA ARG A 362 -17.59 -34.05 3.30
C ARG A 362 -16.47 -34.94 2.76
N ASP A 363 -16.82 -36.04 2.10
CA ASP A 363 -15.85 -37.01 1.58
C ASP A 363 -14.96 -36.39 0.49
N VAL A 364 -15.55 -35.66 -0.46
CA VAL A 364 -14.82 -34.98 -1.54
C VAL A 364 -13.96 -33.85 -0.98
N LEU A 365 -14.49 -33.03 -0.07
CA LEU A 365 -13.72 -31.94 0.57
C LEU A 365 -12.53 -32.48 1.36
N GLN A 366 -12.70 -33.58 2.10
CA GLN A 366 -11.63 -34.21 2.87
C GLN A 366 -10.55 -34.82 1.97
N TYR A 367 -10.93 -35.41 0.83
CA TYR A 367 -9.98 -35.87 -0.18
C TYR A 367 -9.14 -34.70 -0.72
N VAL A 368 -9.79 -33.63 -1.19
CA VAL A 368 -9.10 -32.47 -1.79
C VAL A 368 -8.20 -31.76 -0.77
N ALA A 369 -8.57 -31.76 0.52
CA ALA A 369 -7.76 -31.21 1.61
C ALA A 369 -6.47 -31.99 1.87
N ARG A 370 -6.50 -33.31 1.68
CA ARG A 370 -5.33 -34.18 1.86
C ARG A 370 -4.41 -34.18 0.64
N ALA A 371 -5.00 -34.08 -0.55
CA ALA A 371 -4.28 -34.17 -1.82
C ALA A 371 -3.78 -32.81 -2.36
N ASP A 372 -4.12 -31.70 -1.69
CA ASP A 372 -3.77 -30.32 -2.10
C ASP A 372 -4.31 -29.96 -3.50
N GLY A 373 -5.52 -30.45 -3.80
CA GLY A 373 -6.08 -30.48 -5.15
C GLY A 373 -6.20 -31.89 -5.69
N GLY A 374 -6.60 -32.04 -6.96
CA GLY A 374 -6.69 -33.34 -7.62
C GLY A 374 -7.49 -33.26 -8.91
N THR A 375 -7.89 -34.40 -9.46
CA THR A 375 -8.83 -34.46 -10.57
C THR A 375 -10.18 -35.01 -10.15
N VAL A 376 -11.23 -34.72 -10.93
CA VAL A 376 -12.57 -35.28 -10.69
C VAL A 376 -12.56 -36.81 -10.68
N ASP A 377 -11.73 -37.42 -11.54
CA ASP A 377 -11.63 -38.87 -11.68
C ASP A 377 -10.96 -39.51 -10.44
N GLU A 378 -9.92 -38.86 -9.90
CA GLU A 378 -9.25 -39.30 -8.68
C GLU A 378 -10.15 -39.12 -7.45
N ALA A 379 -10.85 -37.99 -7.36
CA ALA A 379 -11.82 -37.74 -6.30
C ALA A 379 -12.94 -38.78 -6.30
N ALA A 380 -13.49 -39.11 -7.47
CA ALA A 380 -14.52 -40.15 -7.62
C ALA A 380 -14.00 -41.53 -7.18
N LYS A 381 -12.77 -41.87 -7.54
CA LYS A 381 -12.15 -43.15 -7.20
C LYS A 381 -11.87 -43.30 -5.70
N GLU A 382 -11.30 -42.28 -5.07
CA GLU A 382 -10.92 -42.32 -3.65
C GLU A 382 -12.12 -42.21 -2.70
N THR A 383 -13.14 -41.44 -3.09
CA THR A 383 -14.35 -41.28 -2.27
C THR A 383 -15.40 -42.35 -2.54
N GLY A 384 -15.31 -43.07 -3.66
CA GLY A 384 -16.30 -44.06 -4.10
C GLY A 384 -17.58 -43.46 -4.70
N TRP A 385 -17.65 -42.13 -4.85
CA TRP A 385 -18.76 -41.42 -5.48
C TRP A 385 -18.64 -41.40 -7.01
N SER A 386 -19.76 -41.31 -7.73
CA SER A 386 -19.73 -41.15 -9.19
C SER A 386 -19.21 -39.77 -9.58
N GLU A 387 -18.56 -39.63 -10.74
CA GLU A 387 -18.10 -38.33 -11.25
C GLU A 387 -19.23 -37.29 -11.30
N SER A 388 -20.45 -37.70 -11.67
CA SER A 388 -21.62 -36.80 -11.68
C SER A 388 -22.06 -36.33 -10.29
N THR A 389 -21.70 -37.07 -9.25
CA THR A 389 -21.89 -36.66 -7.85
C THR A 389 -20.77 -35.70 -7.45
N VAL A 390 -19.53 -35.99 -7.82
CA VAL A 390 -18.39 -35.09 -7.59
C VAL A 390 -18.60 -33.72 -8.26
N TYR A 391 -19.09 -33.65 -9.51
CA TYR A 391 -19.42 -32.37 -10.13
C TYR A 391 -20.53 -31.59 -9.41
N ARG A 392 -21.55 -32.28 -8.87
CA ARG A 392 -22.60 -31.65 -8.07
C ARG A 392 -22.05 -31.09 -6.76
N VAL A 393 -21.18 -31.86 -6.12
CA VAL A 393 -20.43 -31.42 -4.93
C VAL A 393 -19.61 -30.18 -5.26
N LEU A 394 -18.84 -30.16 -6.35
CA LEU A 394 -18.04 -29.01 -6.77
C LEU A 394 -18.89 -27.77 -7.07
N GLN A 395 -20.08 -27.94 -7.64
CA GLN A 395 -21.01 -26.83 -7.84
C GLN A 395 -21.52 -26.24 -6.50
N ARG A 396 -21.86 -27.10 -5.53
CA ARG A 396 -22.27 -26.67 -4.18
C ARG A 396 -21.12 -26.04 -3.41
N LEU A 397 -19.91 -26.55 -3.59
CA LEU A 397 -18.68 -26.09 -2.95
C LEU A 397 -17.93 -25.03 -3.77
N SER A 398 -18.56 -24.40 -4.77
CA SER A 398 -17.92 -23.41 -5.65
C SER A 398 -17.34 -22.19 -4.92
N GLY A 399 -17.73 -21.96 -3.66
CA GLY A 399 -17.11 -20.96 -2.78
C GLY A 399 -15.81 -21.40 -2.10
N LEU A 400 -15.48 -22.70 -2.09
CA LEU A 400 -14.29 -23.30 -1.47
C LEU A 400 -13.37 -23.97 -2.49
N LEU A 401 -13.95 -24.62 -3.49
CA LEU A 401 -13.28 -25.41 -4.52
C LEU A 401 -13.62 -24.85 -5.89
N ASP A 402 -12.61 -24.74 -6.75
CA ASP A 402 -12.76 -24.41 -8.16
C ASP A 402 -12.47 -25.64 -9.02
N CYS A 403 -13.12 -25.71 -10.19
CA CYS A 403 -12.99 -26.80 -11.14
C CYS A 403 -12.81 -26.26 -12.56
N ASP A 404 -11.58 -26.27 -13.06
CA ASP A 404 -11.27 -25.98 -14.45
C ASP A 404 -10.70 -27.23 -15.14
N ASN A 405 -11.22 -27.57 -16.33
CA ASN A 405 -10.76 -28.71 -17.13
C ASN A 405 -10.62 -30.04 -16.36
N ARG A 406 -11.57 -30.36 -15.47
CA ARG A 406 -11.59 -31.54 -14.59
C ARG A 406 -10.50 -31.55 -13.50
N VAL A 407 -9.73 -30.48 -13.37
CA VAL A 407 -8.79 -30.25 -12.26
C VAL A 407 -9.54 -29.53 -11.15
N VAL A 408 -9.55 -30.15 -9.98
CA VAL A 408 -10.12 -29.61 -8.75
C VAL A 408 -9.01 -28.94 -7.97
N SER A 409 -9.22 -27.67 -7.64
CA SER A 409 -8.28 -26.88 -6.85
C SER A 409 -9.02 -26.09 -5.77
N TRP A 410 -8.29 -25.61 -4.78
CA TRP A 410 -8.84 -24.69 -3.80
C TRP A 410 -9.02 -23.31 -4.41
N VAL A 411 -10.13 -22.64 -4.09
CA VAL A 411 -10.32 -21.22 -4.45
C VAL A 411 -9.22 -20.35 -3.84
N SER A 412 -8.71 -20.73 -2.66
CA SER A 412 -7.58 -20.06 -2.02
C SER A 412 -6.71 -21.01 -1.21
N SER A 413 -5.41 -20.71 -1.13
CA SER A 413 -4.45 -21.44 -0.30
C SER A 413 -4.79 -21.30 1.19
N LYS A 414 -5.30 -20.12 1.59
CA LYS A 414 -5.80 -19.85 2.93
C LYS A 414 -7.05 -20.69 3.25
N MET A 415 -8.02 -20.83 2.34
CA MET A 415 -9.17 -21.73 2.54
C MET A 415 -8.74 -23.18 2.67
N ALA A 416 -7.77 -23.64 1.88
CA ALA A 416 -7.20 -24.98 2.02
C ALA A 416 -6.62 -25.19 3.42
N GLN A 417 -5.91 -24.19 3.96
CA GLN A 417 -5.39 -24.24 5.33
C GLN A 417 -6.51 -24.21 6.38
N GLN A 418 -7.45 -23.27 6.28
CA GLN A 418 -8.54 -23.12 7.25
C GLN A 418 -9.48 -24.33 7.27
N VAL A 419 -9.82 -24.91 6.11
CA VAL A 419 -10.61 -26.15 6.05
C VAL A 419 -9.84 -27.33 6.64
N ARG A 420 -8.53 -27.44 6.43
CA ARG A 420 -7.70 -28.46 7.10
C ARG A 420 -7.70 -28.31 8.62
N GLU A 421 -7.61 -27.07 9.11
CA GLU A 421 -7.70 -26.77 10.54
C GLU A 421 -9.08 -27.14 11.09
N ILE A 422 -10.17 -26.73 10.44
CA ILE A 422 -11.54 -27.00 10.91
C ILE A 422 -11.92 -28.49 10.80
N THR A 423 -11.59 -29.17 9.69
CA THR A 423 -11.89 -30.61 9.51
C THR A 423 -11.07 -31.52 10.43
N SER A 424 -9.97 -31.02 11.00
CA SER A 424 -9.22 -31.74 12.04
C SER A 424 -9.88 -31.64 13.42
N ILE A 425 -10.89 -30.78 13.58
CA ILE A 425 -11.55 -30.45 14.84
C ILE A 425 -13.01 -30.96 14.78
N THR A 426 -13.46 -31.64 15.83
CA THR A 426 -14.77 -32.32 15.92
C THR A 426 -15.98 -31.36 15.80
N GLU A 427 -17.15 -31.90 15.41
CA GLU A 427 -18.40 -31.16 15.11
C GLU A 427 -18.85 -30.14 16.17
N ASP A 428 -18.55 -30.35 17.45
CA ASP A 428 -18.92 -29.46 18.56
C ASP A 428 -18.27 -28.06 18.49
N VAL A 429 -17.17 -27.89 17.75
CA VAL A 429 -16.48 -26.60 17.61
C VAL A 429 -17.05 -25.74 16.47
N VAL A 430 -17.65 -26.38 15.45
CA VAL A 430 -18.27 -25.68 14.31
C VAL A 430 -19.44 -24.80 14.78
N GLU A 431 -20.23 -25.28 15.74
CA GLU A 431 -21.32 -24.49 16.34
C GLU A 431 -20.79 -23.34 17.21
N SER A 432 -19.64 -23.52 17.87
CA SER A 432 -19.02 -22.46 18.68
C SER A 432 -18.34 -21.38 17.83
N ASN A 433 -17.79 -21.70 16.66
CA ASN A 433 -17.16 -20.72 15.77
C ASN A 433 -18.19 -19.92 14.97
N ALA A 434 -19.33 -20.53 14.61
CA ALA A 434 -20.43 -19.83 13.95
C ALA A 434 -20.93 -18.63 14.79
N ARG A 435 -21.06 -18.82 16.11
CA ARG A 435 -21.45 -17.76 17.06
C ARG A 435 -20.40 -16.63 17.19
N LEU A 436 -19.14 -16.94 16.94
CA LEU A 436 -18.03 -15.99 16.97
C LEU A 436 -18.05 -15.05 15.76
N VAL A 437 -18.24 -15.63 14.58
CA VAL A 437 -18.42 -14.89 13.33
C VAL A 437 -19.62 -13.95 13.44
N GLU A 438 -20.74 -14.44 13.98
CA GLU A 438 -21.92 -13.63 14.23
C GLU A 438 -21.61 -12.45 15.16
N ASN A 439 -20.83 -12.67 16.22
CA ASN A 439 -20.45 -11.61 17.16
C ASN A 439 -19.47 -10.57 16.58
N VAL A 440 -18.45 -10.99 15.82
CA VAL A 440 -17.48 -10.07 15.18
C VAL A 440 -18.18 -9.22 14.11
N LEU A 441 -19.13 -9.79 13.37
CA LEU A 441 -19.91 -9.06 12.38
C LEU A 441 -21.03 -8.19 12.99
N SER A 442 -21.36 -8.39 14.27
CA SER A 442 -22.49 -7.72 14.95
C SER A 442 -22.07 -6.73 16.04
N VAL A 443 -20.80 -6.30 16.08
CA VAL A 443 -20.32 -5.36 17.10
C VAL A 443 -21.08 -4.02 16.98
N ASP A 444 -21.81 -3.64 18.04
CA ASP A 444 -22.55 -2.38 18.11
C ASP A 444 -21.56 -1.21 18.29
N PRO A 445 -21.67 -0.12 17.50
CA PRO A 445 -20.93 1.13 17.68
C PRO A 445 -20.91 1.70 19.11
N ARG A 446 -21.85 1.29 19.98
CA ARG A 446 -21.92 1.71 21.38
C ARG A 446 -20.99 0.94 22.32
N ASP A 447 -20.58 -0.27 21.97
CA ASP A 447 -19.58 -1.04 22.74
C ASP A 447 -18.15 -0.48 22.54
N LEU A 448 -17.93 0.22 21.41
CA LEU A 448 -16.71 0.96 21.08
C LEU A 448 -16.44 2.16 22.01
N GLU A 449 -17.48 2.86 22.49
CA GLU A 449 -17.31 3.98 23.43
C GLU A 449 -16.92 3.54 24.85
N ARG A 450 -17.22 2.29 25.23
CA ARG A 450 -16.97 1.77 26.58
C ARG A 450 -15.60 1.12 26.76
N SER A 451 -15.04 0.50 25.71
CA SER A 451 -13.88 -0.40 25.84
C SER A 451 -12.53 0.27 25.55
N GLY A 452 -12.49 1.47 24.96
CA GLY A 452 -11.24 2.14 24.60
C GLY A 452 -10.56 1.52 23.36
N ARG A 453 -10.11 2.36 22.43
CA ARG A 453 -9.60 1.93 21.10
C ARG A 453 -8.41 0.96 21.18
N ALA A 454 -7.51 1.14 22.15
CA ALA A 454 -6.35 0.27 22.35
C ALA A 454 -6.76 -1.15 22.77
N LEU A 455 -7.70 -1.29 23.71
CA LEU A 455 -8.21 -2.59 24.14
C LEU A 455 -8.99 -3.28 23.02
N GLN A 456 -9.78 -2.53 22.26
CA GLN A 456 -10.47 -3.10 21.10
C GLN A 456 -9.49 -3.60 20.04
N ASN A 457 -8.46 -2.82 19.72
CA ASN A 457 -7.40 -3.24 18.80
C ASN A 457 -6.71 -4.51 19.31
N TRP A 458 -6.45 -4.62 20.61
CA TRP A 458 -5.89 -5.84 21.20
C TRP A 458 -6.84 -7.05 21.14
N LEU A 459 -8.11 -6.86 21.50
CA LEU A 459 -9.15 -7.89 21.42
C LEU A 459 -9.29 -8.41 19.98
N ASN A 460 -9.35 -7.49 19.01
CA ASN A 460 -9.43 -7.80 17.59
C ASN A 460 -8.16 -8.49 17.08
N ARG A 461 -6.97 -7.94 17.40
CA ARG A 461 -5.66 -8.47 16.95
C ARG A 461 -5.43 -9.90 17.41
N TYR A 462 -5.88 -10.24 18.63
CA TYR A 462 -5.60 -11.53 19.23
C TYR A 462 -6.78 -12.51 19.25
N GLY A 463 -7.90 -12.16 18.59
CA GLY A 463 -9.16 -12.90 18.71
C GLY A 463 -9.53 -13.14 20.17
N ALA A 464 -9.27 -12.13 21.01
CA ALA A 464 -9.44 -12.21 22.45
C ALA A 464 -10.82 -11.69 22.85
N GLU A 465 -11.42 -12.33 23.86
CA GLU A 465 -12.76 -12.04 24.35
C GLU A 465 -12.76 -12.01 25.88
N VAL A 466 -13.42 -11.02 26.46
CA VAL A 466 -13.69 -11.00 27.91
C VAL A 466 -14.97 -11.81 28.18
N VAL A 467 -14.80 -13.11 28.38
CA VAL A 467 -15.89 -14.09 28.55
C VAL A 467 -16.68 -13.87 29.85
N GLN A 468 -16.06 -13.26 30.87
CA GLN A 468 -16.73 -13.02 32.15
C GLN A 468 -16.09 -11.88 32.93
N GLY A 469 -16.93 -11.19 33.71
CA GLY A 469 -16.48 -10.31 34.79
C GLY A 469 -16.17 -8.88 34.37
N MET A 470 -16.48 -8.44 33.14
CA MET A 470 -16.24 -7.05 32.72
C MET A 470 -17.08 -6.07 33.55
N ASP A 471 -18.40 -6.28 33.61
CA ASP A 471 -19.36 -5.39 34.29
C ASP A 471 -19.50 -5.60 35.81
N ASP A 472 -19.05 -6.76 36.31
CA ASP A 472 -19.20 -7.13 37.71
C ASP A 472 -17.85 -7.11 38.42
N ARG A 473 -17.60 -6.05 39.20
CA ARG A 473 -16.35 -5.86 39.96
C ARG A 473 -16.09 -6.94 41.02
N SER A 474 -17.12 -7.68 41.43
CA SER A 474 -16.98 -8.78 42.40
C SER A 474 -16.50 -10.08 41.74
N LYS A 475 -16.58 -10.18 40.41
CA LYS A 475 -16.16 -11.36 39.64
C LYS A 475 -14.78 -11.16 39.06
N ARG A 476 -14.02 -12.26 39.07
CA ARG A 476 -12.72 -12.35 38.45
C ARG A 476 -12.89 -12.29 36.93
N VAL A 477 -12.09 -11.46 36.28
CA VAL A 477 -12.14 -11.31 34.82
C VAL A 477 -11.63 -12.61 34.19
N LYS A 478 -12.39 -13.14 33.23
CA LYS A 478 -11.99 -14.29 32.43
C LYS A 478 -11.81 -13.83 31.00
N ILE A 479 -10.61 -13.99 30.48
CA ILE A 479 -10.24 -13.58 29.12
C ILE A 479 -9.92 -14.85 28.35
N ARG A 480 -10.50 -15.02 27.17
CA ARG A 480 -10.14 -16.10 26.25
C ARG A 480 -9.36 -15.50 25.10
N VAL A 481 -8.21 -16.05 24.75
CA VAL A 481 -7.35 -15.59 23.65
C VAL A 481 -7.25 -16.71 22.63
N ARG A 482 -7.77 -16.49 21.41
CA ARG A 482 -7.90 -17.56 20.40
C ARG A 482 -6.85 -17.49 19.28
N SER A 483 -6.34 -16.32 18.93
CA SER A 483 -5.43 -16.18 17.77
C SER A 483 -3.96 -16.55 18.05
N ILE A 484 -3.65 -17.27 19.12
CA ILE A 484 -2.26 -17.66 19.43
C ILE A 484 -1.68 -18.61 18.36
N LEU A 485 -2.45 -19.02 17.33
CA LEU A 485 -2.16 -20.24 16.58
C LEU A 485 -2.32 -20.22 15.05
N SER A 486 -2.12 -19.11 14.35
CA SER A 486 -1.88 -19.20 12.89
C SER A 486 -0.41 -19.15 12.46
N ASP A 487 0.53 -18.68 13.31
CA ASP A 487 1.94 -18.47 12.89
C ASP A 487 3.03 -19.29 13.64
N ALA A 488 2.65 -20.18 14.56
CA ALA A 488 3.63 -20.89 15.40
C ALA A 488 4.01 -22.30 14.89
N LYS A 489 4.28 -22.49 13.59
CA LYS A 489 4.74 -23.79 13.06
C LYS A 489 6.24 -24.07 13.18
N SER A 490 7.03 -23.33 13.98
CA SER A 490 8.45 -23.71 14.15
C SER A 490 9.12 -23.60 15.53
N LYS A 491 8.50 -23.05 16.59
CA LYS A 491 9.10 -23.11 17.93
C LYS A 491 8.09 -23.32 19.05
N LYS A 492 8.33 -24.35 19.88
CA LYS A 492 7.69 -24.54 21.19
C LYS A 492 8.21 -23.46 22.14
N GLY A 493 7.33 -22.56 22.58
CA GLY A 493 7.53 -21.66 23.72
C GLY A 493 7.70 -20.19 23.35
N GLU A 494 7.02 -19.34 24.12
CA GLU A 494 7.15 -17.87 24.21
C GLU A 494 6.37 -17.00 23.22
N TYR A 495 5.02 -17.03 23.29
CA TYR A 495 4.18 -15.96 22.70
C TYR A 495 3.14 -15.40 23.68
N LEU A 496 2.63 -16.23 24.60
CA LEU A 496 1.64 -15.82 25.60
C LEU A 496 2.10 -14.62 26.48
N PRO A 497 3.38 -14.52 26.93
CA PRO A 497 3.82 -13.36 27.70
C PRO A 497 3.66 -12.04 26.95
N GLU A 498 4.10 -11.98 25.68
CA GLU A 498 4.02 -10.77 24.86
C GLU A 498 2.56 -10.38 24.54
N VAL A 499 1.71 -11.37 24.27
CA VAL A 499 0.27 -11.16 24.07
C VAL A 499 -0.37 -10.57 25.33
N LEU A 500 0.01 -11.06 26.52
CA LEU A 500 -0.50 -10.57 27.79
C LEU A 500 0.06 -9.20 28.14
N ASP A 501 1.34 -8.90 27.86
CA ASP A 501 1.93 -7.57 28.08
C ASP A 501 1.25 -6.51 27.22
N ASN A 502 0.99 -6.83 25.94
CA ASN A 502 0.22 -5.96 25.04
C ASN A 502 -1.22 -5.79 25.54
N GLY A 503 -1.83 -6.85 26.06
CA GLY A 503 -3.20 -6.81 26.58
C GLY A 503 -3.33 -6.03 27.88
N TYR A 504 -2.34 -6.16 28.77
CA TYR A 504 -2.26 -5.39 30.00
C TYR A 504 -2.11 -3.90 29.70
N SER A 505 -1.24 -3.55 28.75
CA SER A 505 -1.05 -2.16 28.31
C SER A 505 -2.35 -1.60 27.73
N ALA A 506 -2.97 -2.33 26.80
CA ALA A 506 -4.23 -1.94 26.18
C ALA A 506 -5.40 -1.82 27.20
N TRP A 507 -5.44 -2.69 28.21
CA TRP A 507 -6.40 -2.65 29.31
C TRP A 507 -6.22 -1.41 30.20
N CYS A 508 -4.97 -1.06 30.51
CA CYS A 508 -4.66 0.15 31.27
C CYS A 508 -4.97 1.42 30.48
N ASP A 509 -4.67 1.42 29.17
CA ASP A 509 -4.96 2.53 28.26
C ASP A 509 -6.48 2.77 28.09
N ALA A 510 -7.28 1.71 28.23
CA ALA A 510 -8.74 1.79 28.31
C ALA A 510 -9.27 2.32 29.65
N GLY A 511 -8.39 2.68 30.60
CA GLY A 511 -8.75 3.20 31.92
C GLY A 511 -9.29 2.14 32.89
N LEU A 512 -9.10 0.85 32.60
CA LEU A 512 -9.55 -0.24 33.44
C LEU A 512 -8.52 -0.57 34.53
N ASP A 513 -8.99 -1.07 35.68
CA ASP A 513 -8.12 -1.40 36.82
C ASP A 513 -7.14 -2.53 36.46
N ALA A 514 -5.85 -2.17 36.44
CA ALA A 514 -4.72 -3.04 36.17
C ALA A 514 -4.73 -4.32 37.02
N SER A 515 -5.15 -4.22 38.29
CA SER A 515 -5.21 -5.35 39.22
C SER A 515 -6.16 -6.44 38.75
N ARG A 516 -7.19 -6.07 37.98
CA ARG A 516 -8.18 -7.01 37.44
C ARG A 516 -7.62 -7.80 36.27
N PHE A 517 -6.85 -7.17 35.39
CA PHE A 517 -6.17 -7.86 34.31
C PHE A 517 -5.04 -8.75 34.86
N TYR A 518 -4.27 -8.23 35.82
CA TYR A 518 -3.18 -8.99 36.47
C TYR A 518 -3.69 -10.30 37.10
N ASN A 519 -4.89 -10.25 37.68
CA ASN A 519 -5.54 -11.42 38.25
C ASN A 519 -6.45 -12.16 37.26
N ALA A 520 -6.55 -11.77 35.99
CA ALA A 520 -7.47 -12.40 35.05
C ALA A 520 -7.12 -13.88 34.84
N ILE A 521 -8.16 -14.72 34.70
CA ILE A 521 -8.00 -16.10 34.23
C ILE A 521 -7.98 -16.04 32.71
N VAL A 522 -6.82 -16.35 32.14
CA VAL A 522 -6.58 -16.38 30.71
C VAL A 522 -6.75 -17.80 30.23
N VAL A 523 -7.73 -18.03 29.36
CA VAL A 523 -7.90 -19.30 28.63
C VAL A 523 -7.34 -19.12 27.24
N TYR A 524 -6.45 -20.01 26.81
CA TYR A 524 -5.83 -19.94 25.50
C TYR A 524 -5.71 -21.31 24.85
N ASP A 525 -5.78 -21.34 23.53
CA ASP A 525 -5.71 -22.59 22.77
C ASP A 525 -4.25 -23.01 22.54
N GLN A 526 -3.98 -24.31 22.48
CA GLN A 526 -2.66 -24.86 22.18
C GLN A 526 -2.62 -25.46 20.76
N ALA A 527 -1.46 -25.35 20.10
CA ALA A 527 -1.25 -25.81 18.72
C ALA A 527 -1.68 -27.28 18.51
N TYR A 528 -1.54 -28.09 19.55
CA TYR A 528 -1.95 -29.49 19.59
C TYR A 528 -2.43 -29.82 21.01
N GLY A 529 -3.69 -29.55 21.35
CA GLY A 529 -4.27 -29.94 22.65
C GLY A 529 -5.48 -29.14 23.09
N PRO A 530 -6.14 -29.55 24.20
CA PRO A 530 -7.27 -28.81 24.77
C PRO A 530 -6.81 -27.43 25.28
N SER A 531 -7.73 -26.46 25.30
CA SER A 531 -7.46 -25.11 25.82
C SER A 531 -6.87 -25.18 27.23
N GLN A 532 -5.81 -24.41 27.46
CA GLN A 532 -5.21 -24.27 28.78
C GLN A 532 -5.71 -23.00 29.45
N SER A 533 -5.68 -23.00 30.78
CA SER A 533 -6.01 -21.83 31.58
C SER A 533 -4.84 -21.45 32.47
N THR A 534 -4.51 -20.17 32.50
CA THR A 534 -3.51 -19.59 33.40
C THR A 534 -4.04 -18.34 34.07
N VAL A 535 -3.30 -17.82 35.05
CA VAL A 535 -3.49 -16.47 35.57
C VAL A 535 -2.48 -15.54 34.88
N ALA A 536 -2.92 -14.36 34.46
CA ALA A 536 -2.09 -13.43 33.69
C ALA A 536 -0.77 -13.05 34.39
N ASN A 537 -0.81 -12.83 35.71
CA ASN A 537 0.38 -12.51 36.53
C ASN A 537 1.51 -13.55 36.53
N GLN A 538 1.26 -14.77 36.05
CA GLN A 538 2.32 -15.78 35.94
C GLN A 538 3.27 -15.49 34.77
N TYR A 539 2.86 -14.62 33.85
CA TYR A 539 3.57 -14.30 32.61
C TYR A 539 3.85 -12.81 32.42
N LEU A 540 3.12 -11.93 33.12
CA LEU A 540 3.36 -10.49 33.16
C LEU A 540 4.50 -10.18 34.15
N ARG A 541 5.53 -9.45 33.70
CA ARG A 541 6.65 -9.03 34.57
C ARG A 541 6.45 -7.67 35.22
#